data_AF-V4JG07-F1
#
_entry.id   AF-V4JG07-F1
#
_cell.length_a   1.000
_cell.length_b   1.000
_cell.length_c   1.000
_cell.angle_alpha   90.00
_cell.angle_beta   90.00
_cell.angle_gamma   90.00
#
_symmetry.space_group_name_H-M   'P 1'
#
loop_
_entity.id
_entity.type
_entity.pdbx_description
1 polymer ?
#
loop_
_entity_poly.entity_id
_entity_poly.type
_entity_poly.pdbx_seq_one_letter_code
_entity_poly.pdbx_strand_id
1 'polypeptide(L)' 'MQQKTQQPVRFELMEQTCESVAAWITEARLSAGDSLFPSRQHQSQHLSTRQYARIVKR' A
#
# COMPACT_ATOMS: atom_id res chain seq x y z
N MET A 1 -10.54 10.08 -1.01
CA MET A 1 -11.40 10.19 -2.21
C MET A 1 -10.72 9.48 -3.37
N GLN A 2 -11.41 8.59 -4.08
CA GLN A 2 -10.83 7.91 -5.25
C GLN A 2 -10.70 8.92 -6.38
N GLN A 3 -9.51 9.06 -6.98
CA GLN A 3 -9.24 10.21 -7.86
C GLN A 3 -10.05 10.21 -9.17
N LYS A 4 -10.43 9.04 -9.67
CA LYS A 4 -11.13 8.90 -10.95
C LYS A 4 -12.62 9.23 -10.84
N THR A 5 -13.27 8.80 -9.77
CA THR A 5 -14.70 9.02 -9.52
C THR A 5 -14.96 10.14 -8.52
N GLN A 6 -13.92 10.66 -7.85
CA GLN A 6 -14.01 11.63 -6.76
C GLN A 6 -14.99 11.21 -5.67
N GLN A 7 -15.14 9.89 -5.46
CA GLN A 7 -16.02 9.30 -4.47
C GLN A 7 -15.23 8.35 -3.57
N PRO A 8 -15.60 8.21 -2.28
CA PRO A 8 -15.04 7.16 -1.45
C PRO A 8 -15.51 5.80 -1.98
N VAL A 9 -14.55 4.90 -2.23
CA VAL A 9 -14.84 3.52 -2.64
C VAL A 9 -14.44 2.63 -1.47
N ARG A 10 -15.35 1.74 -1.06
CA ARG A 10 -15.06 0.70 -0.07
C ARG A 10 -14.61 -0.55 -0.80
N PHE A 11 -13.56 -1.18 -0.30
CA PHE A 11 -13.09 -2.47 -0.76
C PHE A 11 -13.30 -3.49 0.34
N GLU A 12 -13.69 -4.70 -0.04
CA GLU A 12 -13.71 -5.84 0.87
C GLU A 12 -12.39 -6.60 0.69
N LEU A 13 -11.70 -6.83 1.80
CA LEU A 13 -10.49 -7.64 1.83
C LEU A 13 -10.81 -8.98 2.46
N MET A 14 -10.27 -10.04 1.87
CA MET A 14 -10.35 -11.38 2.45
C MET A 14 -9.55 -11.40 3.76
N GLU A 15 -9.95 -12.27 4.69
CA GLU A 15 -9.31 -12.42 6.01
C GLU A 15 -7.79 -12.63 5.88
N GLN A 16 -7.37 -13.55 5.02
CA GLN A 16 -5.95 -13.80 4.73
C GLN A 16 -5.19 -12.54 4.26
N THR A 17 -5.84 -11.67 3.48
CA THR A 17 -5.23 -10.41 3.03
C THR A 17 -5.09 -9.43 4.19
N CYS A 18 -6.09 -9.34 5.07
CA CYS A 18 -6.01 -8.53 6.28
C CYS A 18 -4.86 -8.98 7.20
N GLU A 19 -4.71 -10.28 7.44
CA GLU A 19 -3.62 -10.83 8.24
C GLU A 19 -2.25 -10.51 7.65
N SER A 20 -2.11 -10.69 6.34
CA SER A 20 -0.87 -10.38 5.62
C SER A 20 -0.50 -8.90 5.71
N VAL A 21 -1.49 -8.00 5.60
CA VAL A 21 -1.29 -6.55 5.75
C VAL A 21 -0.94 -6.18 7.19
N ALA A 22 -1.57 -6.78 8.19
CA ALA A 22 -1.25 -6.53 9.60
C ALA A 22 0.17 -6.97 9.98
N ALA A 23 0.58 -8.16 9.51
CA ALA A 23 1.94 -8.65 9.67
C ALA A 23 2.94 -7.70 8.99
N TRP A 24 2.64 -7.23 7.78
CA TRP A 24 3.46 -6.26 7.06
C TRP A 24 3.60 -4.92 7.80
N ILE A 25 2.51 -4.35 8.31
CA ILE A 25 2.52 -3.09 9.08
C ILE A 25 3.47 -3.20 10.28
N THR A 26 3.45 -4.35 10.95
CA THR A 26 4.30 -4.64 12.11
C THR A 26 5.77 -4.74 11.71
N GLU A 27 6.08 -5.50 10.65
CA GLU A 27 7.44 -5.69 10.14
C GLU A 27 8.06 -4.38 9.62
N ALA A 28 7.28 -3.61 8.87
CA ALA A 28 7.69 -2.33 8.30
C ALA A 28 7.65 -1.17 9.33
N ARG A 29 7.18 -1.41 10.56
CA ARG A 29 7.05 -0.44 11.66
C ARG A 29 6.30 0.83 11.26
N LEU A 30 5.20 0.66 10.52
CA LEU A 30 4.42 1.78 10.00
C LEU A 30 3.57 2.42 11.12
N SER A 31 3.53 3.74 11.12
CA SER A 31 2.69 4.56 12.00
C SER A 31 1.46 5.10 11.26
N ALA A 32 0.47 5.57 12.02
CA ALA A 32 -0.70 6.23 11.45
C ALA A 32 -0.27 7.48 10.67
N GLY A 33 -0.57 7.52 9.37
CA GLY A 33 -0.15 8.58 8.45
C GLY A 33 0.94 8.14 7.46
N ASP A 34 1.61 7.03 7.74
CA ASP A 34 2.56 6.46 6.78
C ASP A 34 1.85 5.83 5.59
N SER A 35 2.55 5.80 4.46
CA SER A 35 2.09 5.07 3.28
C SER A 35 2.20 3.56 3.53
N LEU A 36 1.10 2.83 3.30
CA LEU A 36 1.03 1.37 3.54
C LEU A 36 2.11 0.58 2.77
N PHE A 37 2.50 1.08 1.59
CA PHE A 37 3.61 0.56 0.80
C PHE A 37 4.65 1.66 0.55
N PRO A 38 5.64 1.81 1.45
CA PRO A 38 6.68 2.83 1.29
C PRO A 38 7.59 2.50 0.10
N SER A 39 8.11 3.55 -0.53
CA SER A 39 9.15 3.37 -1.55
C SER A 39 10.49 3.05 -0.89
N ARG A 40 11.34 2.29 -1.58
CA ARG A 40 12.76 2.15 -1.19
C ARG A 40 13.58 3.39 -1.53
N GLN A 41 13.04 4.31 -2.32
CA GLN A 41 13.70 5.55 -2.67
C GLN A 41 13.39 6.62 -1.62
N HIS A 42 14.40 7.15 -0.94
CA HIS A 42 14.24 8.16 0.11
C HIS A 42 13.47 9.44 -0.30
N GLN A 43 13.38 9.73 -1.60
CA GLN A 43 12.68 10.90 -2.12
C GLN A 43 11.16 10.70 -2.30
N SER A 44 10.64 9.46 -2.18
CA SER A 44 9.22 9.17 -2.35
C SER A 44 8.65 8.45 -1.13
N GLN A 45 7.57 9.01 -0.57
CA GLN A 45 6.90 8.42 0.59
C GLN A 45 6.16 7.11 0.24
N HIS A 46 5.76 6.91 -1.02
CA HIS A 46 5.02 5.73 -1.47
C HIS A 46 5.55 5.11 -2.76
N LEU A 47 5.21 3.83 -2.96
CA LEU A 47 5.52 3.06 -4.16
C LEU A 47 4.85 3.67 -5.41
N SER A 48 5.64 3.93 -6.46
CA SER A 48 5.08 4.37 -7.74
C SER A 48 4.49 3.21 -8.54
N THR A 49 3.58 3.50 -9.48
CA THR A 49 2.98 2.50 -10.37
C THR A 49 4.02 1.68 -11.13
N ARG A 50 5.13 2.30 -11.54
CA ARG A 50 6.24 1.60 -12.21
C ARG A 50 7.00 0.66 -11.27
N GLN A 51 7.17 1.05 -10.01
CA GLN A 51 7.80 0.19 -9.00
C GLN A 51 6.91 -1.00 -8.67
N TYR A 52 5.60 -0.79 -8.50
CA TYR A 52 4.63 -1.89 -8.34
C TYR A 52 4.68 -2.87 -9.51
N ALA A 53 4.63 -2.36 -10.75
CA ALA A 53 4.70 -3.20 -11.93
C ALA A 53 6.00 -4.03 -12.00
N ARG A 54 7.12 -3.54 -11.47
CA ARG A 54 8.39 -4.30 -11.41
C ARG A 54 8.37 -5.40 -10.33
N ILE A 55 7.71 -5.15 -9.19
CA ILE A 55 7.57 -6.15 -8.13
C ILE A 55 6.72 -7.33 -8.61
N VAL A 56 5.61 -7.04 -9.29
CA VAL A 56 4.65 -8.07 -9.76
C VAL A 56 5.10 -8.78 -11.04
N LYS A 57 5.95 -8.16 -11.87
CA LYS A 57 6.48 -8.78 -13.09
C LYS A 57 7.67 -9.72 -12.88
N ARG A 58 8.15 -9.86 -11.64
CA ARG A 58 9.09 -10.92 -11.28
C ARG A 58 8.33 -12.20 -10.98
#